data_AF-A0A2S0MKF4-F1
#
_entry.id   AF-A0A2S0MKF4-F1
#
_cell.length_a   1.000
_cell.length_b   1.000
_cell.length_c   1.000
_cell.angle_alpha   90.00
_cell.angle_beta   90.00
_cell.angle_gamma   90.00
#
_symmetry.space_group_name_H-M   'P 1'
#
loop_
_entity.id
_entity.type
_entity.pdbx_description
1 polymer ?
#
loop_
_entity_poly.entity_id
_entity_poly.type
_entity_poly.pdbx_seq_one_letter_code
_entity_poly.pdbx_strand_id
1 'polypeptide(L)'
;MISAEDLIAGAATEHAVDIPEALLPDADDRRVMLRPLTVRDLRLIARAARDNDDLSGALMVRQALVDPALSLDQIGALPAGLLQFLLSEVNRISGITATEAEVMDALEDPLVQASLLLSRELGWTPEEVGRLTLGETMLHVAALRGRGG
;
A
#
# COMPACT_ATOMS: atom_id res chain seq x y z
N MET A 1 -18.49 -7.47 20.45
CA MET A 1 -17.04 -7.55 20.68
C MET A 1 -16.50 -8.47 19.59
N ILE A 2 -15.50 -8.03 18.82
CA ILE A 2 -14.90 -8.85 17.76
C ILE A 2 -13.95 -9.89 18.39
N SER A 3 -14.00 -11.15 17.97
CA SER A 3 -13.10 -12.20 18.47
C SER A 3 -11.77 -12.25 17.71
N ALA A 4 -10.77 -12.94 18.24
CA ALA A 4 -9.50 -13.16 17.54
C ALA A 4 -9.71 -14.01 16.28
N GLU A 5 -10.64 -14.97 16.35
CA GLU A 5 -11.09 -15.80 15.23
C GLU A 5 -11.74 -14.95 14.13
N ASP A 6 -12.56 -13.96 14.49
CA ASP A 6 -13.16 -13.02 13.54
C ASP A 6 -12.09 -12.15 12.84
N LEU A 7 -11.05 -11.74 13.57
CA LEU A 7 -9.91 -11.00 13.00
C LEU A 7 -9.07 -11.86 12.05
N ILE A 8 -8.88 -13.14 12.36
CA ILE A 8 -8.13 -14.09 11.52
C ILE A 8 -8.95 -14.52 10.31
N ALA A 9 -10.25 -14.70 10.46
CA ALA A 9 -11.16 -15.08 9.36
C ALA A 9 -11.17 -14.02 8.25
N GLY A 10 -11.05 -12.73 8.60
CA GLY A 10 -10.90 -11.65 7.63
C GLY A 10 -9.74 -11.85 6.66
N ALA A 11 -8.64 -12.46 7.10
CA ALA A 11 -7.46 -12.74 6.27
C ALA A 11 -7.62 -13.95 5.32
N ALA A 12 -8.66 -14.76 5.50
CA ALA A 12 -8.99 -15.90 4.64
C ALA A 12 -10.16 -15.61 3.69
N THR A 13 -10.68 -14.38 3.69
CA THR A 13 -11.77 -13.97 2.80
C THR A 13 -11.29 -13.95 1.36
N GLU A 14 -11.96 -14.70 0.50
CA GLU A 14 -11.71 -14.66 -0.94
C GLU A 14 -12.63 -13.63 -1.61
N HIS A 15 -12.06 -12.88 -2.55
CA HIS A 15 -12.69 -11.80 -3.28
C HIS A 15 -12.71 -12.14 -4.76
N ALA A 16 -13.91 -12.26 -5.32
CA ALA A 16 -14.09 -12.30 -6.77
C ALA A 16 -13.83 -10.92 -7.36
N VAL A 17 -12.91 -10.83 -8.31
CA VAL A 17 -12.55 -9.61 -9.03
C VAL A 17 -12.79 -9.82 -10.52
N ASP A 18 -13.58 -8.94 -11.11
CA ASP A 18 -13.84 -8.93 -12.56
C ASP A 18 -12.75 -8.10 -13.27
N ILE A 19 -12.10 -8.70 -14.26
CA ILE A 19 -11.06 -8.09 -15.10
C ILE A 19 -11.75 -7.28 -16.21
N PRO A 20 -11.38 -6.00 -16.41
CA PRO A 20 -11.87 -5.19 -17.51
C PRO A 20 -11.60 -5.83 -18.88
N GLU A 21 -12.58 -5.77 -19.80
CA GLU A 21 -12.47 -6.30 -21.17
C GLU A 21 -11.24 -5.80 -21.91
N ALA A 22 -10.91 -4.53 -21.74
CA ALA A 22 -9.76 -3.91 -22.40
C ALA A 22 -8.41 -4.54 -22.01
N LEU A 23 -8.34 -5.22 -20.85
CA LEU A 23 -7.13 -5.87 -20.34
C LEU A 23 -7.07 -7.36 -20.66
N LEU A 24 -8.22 -7.98 -20.97
CA LEU A 24 -8.33 -9.40 -21.30
C LEU A 24 -9.47 -9.62 -22.33
N PRO A 25 -9.28 -9.20 -23.59
CA PRO A 25 -10.35 -9.15 -24.59
C PRO A 25 -10.78 -10.53 -25.10
N ASP A 26 -9.88 -11.51 -25.09
CA ASP A 26 -10.09 -12.84 -25.67
C ASP A 26 -10.51 -13.91 -24.64
N ALA A 27 -10.87 -13.51 -23.41
CA ALA A 27 -11.27 -14.44 -22.36
C ALA A 27 -12.78 -14.49 -22.16
N ASP A 28 -13.34 -15.70 -22.24
CA ASP A 28 -14.74 -15.97 -21.94
C ASP A 28 -15.07 -15.76 -20.45
N ASP A 29 -14.13 -16.13 -19.57
CA ASP A 29 -14.19 -15.86 -18.14
C ASP A 29 -13.13 -14.84 -17.75
N ARG A 30 -13.59 -13.71 -17.22
CA ARG A 30 -12.76 -12.56 -16.82
C ARG A 30 -12.74 -12.41 -15.30
N ARG A 31 -13.09 -13.46 -14.54
CA ARG A 31 -13.10 -13.41 -13.09
C ARG A 31 -11.88 -14.09 -12.51
N VAL A 32 -11.32 -13.49 -11.46
CA VAL A 32 -10.28 -14.10 -10.63
C VAL A 32 -10.67 -14.07 -9.17
N MET A 33 -10.17 -15.04 -8.41
CA MET A 33 -10.32 -15.09 -6.96
C MET A 33 -9.02 -14.63 -6.32
N LEU A 34 -9.10 -13.59 -5.50
CA LEU A 34 -7.98 -13.05 -4.74
C LEU A 34 -8.24 -13.20 -3.25
N ARG A 35 -7.18 -13.36 -2.46
CA ARG A 35 -7.23 -13.23 -1.00
C ARG A 35 -6.36 -12.05 -0.55
N PRO A 36 -6.69 -11.40 0.57
CA PRO A 36 -5.82 -10.38 1.13
C PRO A 36 -4.47 -10.97 1.54
N LEU A 37 -3.42 -10.16 1.38
CA LEU A 37 -2.09 -10.47 1.87
C LEU A 37 -2.02 -10.15 3.36
N THR A 38 -1.43 -11.09 4.10
CA THR A 38 -1.12 -10.87 5.51
C THR A 38 0.22 -10.16 5.67
N VAL A 39 0.45 -9.58 6.86
CA VAL A 39 1.78 -9.04 7.23
C VAL A 39 2.88 -10.10 7.10
N ARG A 40 2.56 -11.38 7.32
CA ARG A 40 3.51 -12.49 7.14
C ARG A 40 3.86 -12.69 5.67
N ASP A 41 2.86 -12.66 4.79
CA ASP A 41 3.06 -12.76 3.34
C ASP A 41 4.00 -11.65 2.85
N LEU A 42 3.72 -10.40 3.22
CA LEU A 42 4.52 -9.24 2.84
C LEU A 42 5.98 -9.34 3.27
N ARG A 43 6.25 -9.81 4.50
CA ARG A 43 7.64 -10.00 4.97
C ARG A 43 8.39 -11.08 4.17
N LEU A 44 7.71 -12.16 3.80
CA LEU A 44 8.32 -13.23 3.01
C LEU A 44 8.62 -12.74 1.59
N ILE A 45 7.70 -11.97 1.00
CA ILE A 45 7.85 -11.37 -0.32
C ILE A 45 9.02 -10.37 -0.33
N ALA A 46 9.07 -9.43 0.62
CA ALA A 46 10.15 -8.46 0.72
C ALA A 46 11.54 -9.13 0.79
N ARG A 47 11.64 -10.22 1.57
CA ARG A 47 12.88 -11.01 1.65
C ARG A 47 13.24 -11.73 0.34
N ALA A 48 12.24 -12.22 -0.38
CA ALA A 48 12.44 -12.92 -1.65
C ALA A 48 12.78 -11.97 -2.80
N ALA A 49 12.20 -10.77 -2.80
CA ALA A 49 12.37 -9.75 -3.84
C ALA A 49 13.75 -9.08 -3.82
N ARG A 50 14.45 -9.04 -2.68
CA ARG A 50 15.77 -8.41 -2.53
C ARG A 50 15.80 -6.97 -3.09
N ASP A 51 14.82 -6.17 -2.71
CA ASP A 51 14.67 -4.76 -3.12
C ASP A 51 14.43 -4.54 -4.64
N ASN A 52 13.96 -5.58 -5.35
CA ASN A 52 13.47 -5.44 -6.72
C ASN A 52 11.95 -5.27 -6.73
N ASP A 53 11.48 -4.07 -7.05
CA ASP A 53 10.06 -3.69 -6.99
C ASP A 53 9.20 -4.46 -8.00
N ASP A 54 9.70 -4.70 -9.21
CA ASP A 54 9.01 -5.47 -10.24
C ASP A 54 8.78 -6.92 -9.78
N LEU A 55 9.81 -7.53 -9.17
CA LEU A 55 9.73 -8.87 -8.61
C LEU A 55 8.83 -8.92 -7.37
N SER A 56 8.85 -7.88 -6.54
CA SER A 56 7.97 -7.73 -5.38
C SER A 56 6.50 -7.73 -5.80
N GLY A 57 6.14 -6.90 -6.80
CA GLY A 57 4.79 -6.84 -7.35
C GLY A 57 4.32 -8.18 -7.93
N ALA A 58 5.17 -8.86 -8.71
CA ALA A 58 4.86 -10.18 -9.25
C ALA A 58 4.63 -11.23 -8.14
N LEU A 59 5.44 -11.21 -7.09
CA LEU A 59 5.30 -12.11 -5.94
C LEU A 59 4.04 -11.81 -5.12
N MET A 60 3.66 -10.54 -4.97
CA MET A 60 2.40 -10.13 -4.32
C MET A 60 1.20 -10.69 -5.06
N VAL A 61 1.13 -10.49 -6.38
CA VAL A 61 0.03 -11.02 -7.21
C VAL A 61 -0.01 -12.54 -7.13
N ARG A 62 1.13 -13.22 -7.28
CA ARG A 62 1.21 -14.69 -7.16
C ARG A 62 0.69 -15.19 -5.80
N GLN A 63 1.04 -14.51 -4.72
CA GLN A 63 0.69 -14.94 -3.36
C GLN A 63 -0.80 -14.72 -3.04
N ALA A 64 -1.42 -13.72 -3.66
CA ALA A 64 -2.81 -13.35 -3.47
C ALA A 64 -3.78 -14.06 -4.42
N LEU A 65 -3.33 -14.46 -5.61
CA LEU A 65 -4.16 -15.13 -6.62
C LEU A 65 -4.47 -16.57 -6.23
N VAL A 66 -5.74 -16.85 -5.96
CA VAL A 66 -6.27 -18.16 -5.57
C VAL A 66 -6.69 -18.96 -6.80
N ASP A 67 -7.45 -18.33 -7.69
CA ASP A 67 -7.94 -18.93 -8.93
C ASP A 67 -7.99 -17.88 -10.05
N PRO A 68 -7.44 -18.15 -11.24
CA PRO A 68 -6.66 -19.34 -11.60
C PRO A 68 -5.28 -19.35 -10.91
N ALA A 69 -4.84 -20.53 -10.46
CA ALA A 69 -3.51 -20.67 -9.86
C ALA A 69 -2.40 -20.52 -10.93
N LEU A 70 -1.63 -19.43 -10.86
CA LEU A 70 -0.54 -19.14 -11.79
C LEU A 70 0.85 -19.32 -11.15
N SER A 71 1.81 -19.81 -11.93
CA SER A 71 3.22 -19.83 -11.56
C SER A 71 3.83 -18.44 -11.64
N LEU A 72 5.00 -18.22 -11.02
CA LEU A 72 5.69 -16.92 -11.11
C LEU A 72 6.08 -16.58 -12.55
N ASP A 73 6.49 -17.56 -13.34
CA ASP A 73 6.84 -17.37 -14.75
C ASP A 73 5.61 -16.95 -15.56
N GLN A 74 4.44 -17.53 -15.26
CA GLN A 74 3.17 -17.16 -15.90
C GLN A 74 2.73 -15.75 -15.49
N ILE A 75 2.91 -15.37 -14.22
CA ILE A 75 2.67 -14.00 -13.74
C ILE A 75 3.59 -13.01 -14.46
N GLY A 76 4.88 -13.34 -14.62
CA GLY A 76 5.85 -12.51 -15.35
C GLY A 76 5.57 -12.39 -16.85
N ALA A 77 4.76 -13.29 -17.41
CA ALA A 77 4.33 -13.26 -18.81
C ALA A 77 3.01 -12.50 -19.02
N LEU A 78 2.34 -12.04 -17.95
CA LEU A 78 1.11 -11.28 -18.08
C LEU A 78 1.36 -9.92 -18.78
N PRO A 79 0.39 -9.42 -19.56
CA PRO A 79 0.44 -8.05 -20.05
C PRO A 79 0.64 -7.08 -18.88
N ALA A 80 1.53 -6.09 -19.05
CA ALA A 80 1.86 -5.15 -17.98
C ALA A 80 0.63 -4.47 -17.37
N GLY A 81 -0.34 -4.07 -18.19
CA GLY A 81 -1.60 -3.47 -17.72
C GLY A 81 -2.44 -4.42 -16.85
N LEU A 82 -2.43 -5.72 -17.14
CA LEU A 82 -3.13 -6.73 -16.35
C LEU A 82 -2.42 -6.98 -15.02
N LEU A 83 -1.09 -7.07 -15.03
CA LEU A 83 -0.29 -7.21 -13.81
C LEU A 83 -0.51 -6.02 -12.86
N GLN A 84 -0.49 -4.80 -13.40
CA GLN A 84 -0.74 -3.57 -12.63
C GLN A 84 -2.16 -3.52 -12.06
N PHE A 85 -3.16 -3.92 -12.85
CA PHE A 85 -4.54 -4.02 -12.38
C PHE A 85 -4.66 -5.00 -11.20
N LEU A 86 -4.10 -6.21 -11.34
CA LEU A 86 -4.15 -7.22 -10.28
C LEU A 86 -3.40 -6.75 -9.03
N LEU A 87 -2.24 -6.11 -9.18
CA LEU A 87 -1.49 -5.57 -8.05
C LEU A 87 -2.28 -4.49 -7.30
N SER A 88 -2.97 -3.60 -8.03
CA SER A 88 -3.86 -2.59 -7.43
C SER A 88 -5.00 -3.23 -6.63
N GLU A 89 -5.64 -4.25 -7.18
CA GLU A 89 -6.69 -4.99 -6.49
C GLU A 89 -6.17 -5.73 -5.25
N VAL A 90 -4.99 -6.33 -5.33
CA VAL A 90 -4.30 -6.95 -4.19
C VAL A 90 -4.04 -5.92 -3.09
N ASN A 91 -3.53 -4.73 -3.44
CA ASN A 91 -3.30 -3.65 -2.47
C ASN A 91 -4.60 -3.21 -1.81
N ARG A 92 -5.65 -3.00 -2.61
CA ARG A 92 -6.99 -2.60 -2.15
C ARG A 92 -7.57 -3.60 -1.14
N ILE A 93 -7.61 -4.89 -1.48
CA ILE A 93 -8.19 -5.92 -0.59
C ILE A 93 -7.33 -6.16 0.65
N SER A 94 -6.01 -5.98 0.54
CA SER A 94 -5.08 -6.15 1.66
C SER A 94 -5.01 -4.92 2.59
N GLY A 95 -5.70 -3.83 2.25
CA GLY A 95 -5.65 -2.57 3.00
C GLY A 95 -4.29 -1.86 2.91
N ILE A 96 -3.55 -2.11 1.83
CA ILE A 96 -2.27 -1.44 1.54
C ILE A 96 -2.63 -0.11 0.84
N THR A 97 -2.83 0.94 1.63
CA THR A 97 -3.37 2.24 1.17
C THR A 97 -2.37 3.22 0.59
N ALA A 98 -1.08 2.89 0.49
CA ALA A 98 -0.12 3.79 -0.14
C ALA A 98 0.91 3.02 -0.96
N THR A 99 1.08 3.45 -2.20
CA THR A 99 2.26 3.13 -3.02
C THR A 99 3.46 3.96 -2.55
N GLU A 100 4.68 3.47 -2.76
CA GLU A 100 5.91 4.19 -2.40
C GLU A 100 5.98 5.59 -3.02
N ALA A 101 5.43 5.77 -4.22
CA ALA A 101 5.27 7.07 -4.87
C ALA A 101 4.33 8.03 -4.11
N GLU A 102 3.23 7.54 -3.54
CA GLU A 102 2.26 8.36 -2.78
C GLU A 102 2.79 8.73 -1.38
N VAL A 103 3.65 7.90 -0.79
CA VAL A 103 4.38 8.24 0.45
C VAL A 103 5.46 9.29 0.17
N MET A 104 6.15 9.20 -0.97
CA MET A 104 7.17 10.16 -1.37
C MET A 104 6.58 11.53 -1.76
N ASP A 105 5.46 11.56 -2.49
CA ASP A 105 4.73 12.80 -2.81
C ASP A 105 4.18 13.49 -1.55
N ALA A 106 3.66 12.73 -0.58
CA ALA A 106 3.20 13.28 0.69
C ALA A 106 4.34 13.85 1.56
N LEU A 107 5.57 13.33 1.41
CA LEU A 107 6.76 13.86 2.07
C LEU A 107 7.26 15.16 1.41
N GLU A 108 6.93 15.45 0.16
CA GLU A 108 7.32 16.71 -0.49
C GLU A 108 6.40 17.89 -0.14
N ASP A 109 5.28 17.65 0.54
CA ASP A 109 4.39 18.71 1.02
C ASP A 109 5.04 19.52 2.17
N PRO A 110 5.28 20.84 1.98
CA PRO A 110 5.86 21.71 3.01
C PRO A 110 5.11 21.67 4.35
N LEU A 111 3.81 21.39 4.34
CA LEU A 111 2.98 21.23 5.55
C LEU A 111 3.25 19.91 6.28
N VAL A 112 3.48 18.82 5.56
CA VAL A 112 3.82 17.51 6.13
C VAL A 112 5.23 17.54 6.70
N GLN A 113 6.17 18.17 6.00
CA GLN A 113 7.53 18.42 6.51
C GLN A 113 7.53 19.28 7.77
N ALA A 114 6.72 20.35 7.81
CA ALA A 114 6.56 21.18 8.99
C ALA A 114 5.93 20.42 10.17
N SER A 115 4.91 19.60 9.91
CA SER A 115 4.24 18.75 10.90
C SER A 115 5.18 17.73 11.54
N LEU A 116 6.00 17.06 10.72
CA LEU A 116 7.00 16.09 11.17
C LEU A 116 8.14 16.73 11.98
N LEU A 117 8.61 17.92 11.59
CA LEU A 117 9.62 18.67 12.34
C LEU A 117 9.11 19.07 13.74
N LEU A 118 7.86 19.54 13.82
CA LEU A 118 7.24 19.96 15.08
C LEU A 118 6.99 18.77 16.02
N SER A 119 6.53 17.63 15.50
CA SER A 119 6.34 16.41 16.29
C SER A 119 7.65 15.90 16.90
N ARG A 120 8.76 15.99 16.17
CA ARG A 120 10.08 15.53 16.63
C ARG A 120 10.73 16.45 17.67
N GLU A 121 10.64 17.75 17.50
CA GLU A 121 11.31 18.73 18.39
C GLU A 121 10.47 19.08 19.63
N LEU A 122 9.14 18.97 19.55
CA LEU A 122 8.22 19.36 20.63
C LEU A 122 7.50 18.18 21.29
N GLY A 123 7.63 16.96 20.72
CA GLY A 123 7.01 15.74 21.25
C GLY A 123 5.49 15.66 21.06
N TRP A 124 4.93 16.50 20.18
CA TRP A 124 3.48 16.53 19.91
C TRP A 124 3.05 15.36 19.02
N THR A 125 1.85 14.83 19.29
CA THR A 125 1.26 13.72 18.54
C THR A 125 0.66 14.19 17.21
N PRO A 126 0.51 13.30 16.20
CA PRO A 126 -0.06 13.67 14.90
C PRO A 126 -1.45 14.32 14.97
N GLU A 127 -2.25 13.94 15.98
CA GLU A 127 -3.58 14.51 16.21
C GLU A 127 -3.54 15.93 16.76
N GLU A 128 -2.53 16.27 17.57
CA GLU A 128 -2.30 17.61 18.09
C GLU A 128 -1.80 18.56 17.01
N VAL A 129 -0.94 18.07 16.10
CA VAL A 129 -0.44 18.85 14.96
C VAL A 129 -1.54 19.07 13.91
N GLY A 130 -2.41 18.09 13.69
CA GLY A 130 -3.55 18.19 12.76
C GLY A 130 -4.62 19.22 13.16
N ARG A 131 -4.54 19.80 14.37
CA ARG A 131 -5.44 20.86 14.85
C ARG A 131 -4.89 22.27 14.59
N LEU A 132 -3.65 22.39 14.14
CA LEU A 132 -3.01 23.68 13.88
C LEU A 132 -3.36 24.18 12.48
N THR A 133 -3.59 25.48 12.36
CA THR A 133 -3.73 26.11 11.04
C THR A 133 -2.37 26.25 10.35
N LEU A 134 -2.37 26.44 9.04
CA LEU A 134 -1.15 26.69 8.24
C LEU A 134 -0.33 27.87 8.79
N GLY A 135 -0.98 28.94 9.24
CA GLY A 135 -0.30 30.11 9.83
C GLY A 135 0.40 29.80 11.16
N GLU A 136 -0.25 29.01 12.02
CA GLU A 136 0.31 28.60 13.33
C GLU A 136 1.44 27.59 13.17
N THR A 137 1.30 26.65 12.23
CA THR A 137 2.34 25.67 11.87
C THR A 137 3.63 26.37 11.43
N MET A 138 3.53 27.37 10.54
CA MET A 138 4.70 28.11 10.05
C MET A 138 5.35 29.00 11.13
N LEU A 139 4.56 29.56 12.06
CA LEU A 139 5.07 30.35 13.18
C LEU A 139 5.93 29.52 14.14
N HIS A 140 5.50 28.30 14.46
CA HIS A 140 6.27 27.40 15.33
C HIS A 140 7.56 26.91 14.66
N VAL A 141 7.54 26.63 13.35
CA VAL A 141 8.75 26.29 12.59
C VAL A 141 9.76 27.45 12.59
N ALA A 142 9.29 28.69 12.44
CA ALA A 142 10.14 29.88 12.50
C ALA A 142 10.78 30.07 13.89
N ALA A 143 10.02 29.83 14.97
CA ALA A 143 10.52 29.92 16.34
C ALA A 143 11.60 28.86 16.66
N LEU A 144 11.49 27.65 16.09
CA LEU A 144 12.52 26.61 16.22
C LEU A 144 13.81 26.99 15.48
N ARG A 145 13.70 27.54 14.27
CA ARG A 145 14.87 28.03 13.51
C ARG A 145 15.58 29.21 14.19
N GLY A 146 14.86 30.03 14.96
CA GLY A 146 15.41 31.16 15.72
C GLY A 146 16.16 30.80 17.01
N ARG A 147 16.10 29.55 17.49
CA ARG A 147 16.83 29.08 18.68
C ARG A 147 18.20 28.43 18.38
N GLY A 148 18.51 28.21 17.10
CA GLY A 148 19.77 27.59 16.66
C GLY A 148 20.85 28.57 16.19
N GLY A 149 20.79 29.84 16.64
CA GLY A 149 21.79 30.87 16.39
C GLY A 149 22.71 31.09 17.57
#